data_AF-A0A2G8JDT3-F1
#
_entry.id   AF-A0A2G8JDT3-F1
#
_cell.length_a   1.000
_cell.length_b   1.000
_cell.length_c   1.000
_cell.angle_alpha   90.00
_cell.angle_beta   90.00
_cell.angle_gamma   90.00
#
_symmetry.space_group_name_H-M   'P 1'
#
loop_
_entity.id
_entity.type
_entity.pdbx_description
1 polymer ?
#
loop_
_entity_poly.entity_id
_entity_poly.type
_entity_poly.pdbx_seq_one_letter_code
_entity_poly.pdbx_strand_id
1 'polypeptide(L)'
;MKLGRYFSLPPDQVKTFITSPSYSKNFLLALEERGFIHPSNVNRLTDALTELKINHTHLLTETYMKLRDQETEYDRLLAGLSAHLTFSITVKLCDNFEVTDKNKNTVISSQNPGLSFLLTIDKMGIINPSDVSKLENPLEEYRLLQAVAKIHEYQSLALSDQTMPRDQGIVNSCGYNED
;
A
#
# COMPACT_ATOMS: atom_id res chain seq x y z
N MET A 1 15.22 -1.62 22.73
CA MET A 1 13.99 -0.81 22.65
C MET A 1 12.79 -1.68 23.04
N LYS A 2 11.88 -1.22 23.92
CA LYS A 2 10.72 -2.01 24.38
C LYS A 2 9.74 -2.35 23.25
N LEU A 3 9.52 -1.41 22.33
CA LEU A 3 8.66 -1.61 21.16
C LEU A 3 9.16 -2.71 20.22
N GLY A 4 10.46 -2.75 19.93
CA GLY A 4 11.03 -3.81 19.09
C GLY A 4 10.85 -5.20 19.69
N ARG A 5 10.88 -5.35 21.02
CA ARG A 5 10.58 -6.62 21.69
C ARG A 5 9.11 -6.97 21.63
N TYR A 6 8.22 -5.99 21.78
CA TYR A 6 6.77 -6.18 21.65
C TYR A 6 6.38 -6.74 20.27
N PHE A 7 7.00 -6.21 19.22
CA PHE A 7 6.82 -6.68 17.85
C PHE A 7 7.74 -7.84 17.46
N SER A 8 8.45 -8.46 18.42
CA SER A 8 9.36 -9.59 18.18
C SER A 8 10.39 -9.33 17.06
N LEU A 9 10.88 -8.09 16.95
CA LEU A 9 11.89 -7.73 15.97
C LEU A 9 13.26 -8.36 16.31
N PRO A 10 14.03 -8.80 15.30
CA PRO A 10 15.37 -9.35 15.51
C PRO A 10 16.29 -8.36 16.25
N PRO A 11 17.05 -8.79 17.28
CA PRO A 11 17.90 -7.92 18.07
C PRO A 11 18.92 -7.12 17.23
N ASP A 12 19.46 -7.75 16.18
CA ASP A 12 20.45 -7.14 15.30
C ASP A 12 19.85 -6.02 14.45
N GLN A 13 18.61 -6.19 13.96
CA GLN A 13 17.90 -5.11 13.29
C GLN A 13 17.53 -3.97 14.23
N VAL A 14 17.08 -4.29 15.45
CA VAL A 14 16.77 -3.26 16.46
C VAL A 14 18.01 -2.43 16.76
N LYS A 15 19.20 -3.04 16.81
CA LYS A 15 20.49 -2.34 16.94
C LYS A 15 20.79 -1.42 15.76
N THR A 16 20.56 -1.88 14.53
CA THR A 16 20.77 -1.07 13.33
C THR A 16 19.86 0.15 13.28
N PHE A 17 18.61 0.04 13.74
CA PHE A 17 17.68 1.16 13.76
C PHE A 17 18.08 2.24 14.77
N ILE A 18 18.41 1.87 16.01
CA ILE A 18 18.76 2.83 17.07
C ILE A 18 20.05 3.61 16.81
N THR A 19 20.93 3.11 15.93
CA THR A 19 22.13 3.84 15.50
C THR A 19 21.87 4.80 14.33
N SER A 20 20.68 4.78 13.73
CA SER A 20 20.29 5.64 12.61
C SER A 20 19.78 7.00 13.11
N PRO A 21 20.17 8.12 12.47
CA PRO A 21 19.57 9.45 12.74
C PRO A 21 18.06 9.47 12.51
N SER A 22 17.53 8.57 11.67
CA SER A 22 16.12 8.44 11.32
C SER A 22 15.49 7.17 11.91
N TYR A 23 15.91 6.78 13.12
CA TYR A 23 15.51 5.52 13.74
C TYR A 23 13.99 5.29 13.77
N SER A 24 13.19 6.32 14.08
CA SER A 24 11.73 6.22 14.15
C SER A 24 11.11 5.85 12.80
N LYS A 25 11.59 6.46 11.71
CA LYS A 25 11.14 6.15 10.33
C LYS A 25 11.50 4.73 9.95
N ASN A 26 12.77 4.35 10.10
CA ASN A 26 13.24 3.01 9.72
C ASN A 26 12.54 1.91 10.54
N PHE A 27 12.26 2.19 11.81
CA PHE A 27 11.53 1.30 12.69
C PHE A 27 10.07 1.12 12.26
N LEU A 28 9.36 2.21 11.94
CA LEU A 28 7.97 2.15 11.47
C LEU A 28 7.85 1.42 10.13
N LEU A 29 8.76 1.69 9.18
CA LEU A 29 8.82 0.95 7.92
C LEU A 29 9.08 -0.54 8.17
N ALA A 30 10.00 -0.89 9.05
CA ALA A 30 10.30 -2.29 9.37
C ALA A 30 9.13 -3.04 10.06
N LEU A 31 8.26 -2.31 10.77
CA LEU A 31 7.02 -2.88 11.34
C LEU A 31 5.98 -3.13 10.26
N GLU A 32 5.87 -2.20 9.33
CA GLU A 32 4.90 -2.25 8.25
C GLU A 32 5.28 -3.26 7.17
N GLU A 33 6.56 -3.35 6.80
CA GLU A 33 7.13 -4.43 5.96
C GLU A 33 6.82 -5.82 6.51
N ARG A 34 6.65 -5.92 7.83
CA ARG A 34 6.29 -7.16 8.55
C ARG A 34 4.79 -7.33 8.77
N GLY A 35 3.98 -6.41 8.26
CA GLY A 35 2.52 -6.42 8.39
C GLY A 35 2.04 -6.19 9.83
N PHE A 36 2.89 -5.72 10.74
CA PHE A 36 2.47 -5.41 12.10
C PHE A 36 1.62 -4.17 12.17
N ILE A 37 1.84 -3.22 11.26
CA ILE A 37 1.14 -1.95 11.18
C ILE A 37 0.86 -1.65 9.71
N HIS A 38 -0.20 -0.91 9.44
CA HIS A 38 -0.54 -0.43 8.11
C HIS A 38 -1.18 0.97 8.23
N PRO A 39 -1.08 1.88 7.25
CA PRO A 39 -1.70 3.21 7.33
C PRO A 39 -3.20 3.15 7.54
N SER A 40 -3.86 2.22 6.87
CA SER A 40 -5.29 1.96 7.06
C SER A 40 -5.61 1.12 8.31
N ASN A 41 -4.61 0.59 9.02
CA ASN A 41 -4.79 -0.19 10.24
C ASN A 41 -3.58 -0.07 11.18
N VAL A 42 -3.61 0.96 12.02
CA VAL A 42 -2.57 1.24 13.03
C VAL A 42 -2.91 0.69 14.41
N ASN A 43 -4.00 -0.06 14.57
CA ASN A 43 -4.51 -0.48 15.89
C ASN A 43 -3.44 -1.21 16.71
N ARG A 44 -2.70 -2.11 16.08
CA ARG A 44 -1.63 -2.86 16.74
C ARG A 44 -0.45 -1.98 17.18
N LEU A 45 -0.19 -0.87 16.47
CA LEU A 45 0.77 0.15 16.91
C LEU A 45 0.24 0.90 18.12
N THR A 46 -1.02 1.30 18.08
CA THR A 46 -1.71 2.01 19.17
C THR A 46 -1.77 1.15 20.44
N ASP A 47 -2.09 -0.14 20.31
CA ASP A 47 -2.13 -1.11 21.40
C ASP A 47 -0.74 -1.25 22.04
N ALA A 48 0.30 -1.44 21.22
CA ALA A 48 1.68 -1.53 21.68
C ALA A 48 2.12 -0.28 22.45
N LEU A 49 1.77 0.91 21.97
CA LEU A 49 2.14 2.18 22.59
C LEU A 49 1.41 2.40 23.91
N THR A 50 0.14 1.99 23.97
CA THR A 50 -0.70 2.04 25.18
C THR A 50 -0.17 1.07 26.24
N GLU A 51 0.08 -0.19 25.87
CA GLU A 51 0.58 -1.22 26.80
C GLU A 51 1.96 -0.86 27.36
N LEU A 52 2.84 -0.32 26.51
CA LEU A 52 4.18 0.09 26.91
C LEU A 52 4.23 1.44 27.64
N LYS A 53 3.08 2.08 27.86
CA LYS A 53 2.92 3.39 28.52
C LYS A 53 3.86 4.46 27.93
N ILE A 54 3.99 4.46 26.60
CA ILE A 54 4.84 5.43 25.91
C ILE A 54 4.02 6.70 25.71
N ASN A 55 4.31 7.71 26.53
CA ASN A 55 3.57 8.96 26.61
C ASN A 55 3.80 9.90 25.41
N HIS A 56 3.77 9.42 24.16
CA HIS A 56 3.82 10.26 22.95
C HIS A 56 3.12 9.58 21.75
N THR A 57 2.10 8.77 21.99
CA THR A 57 1.36 7.98 20.98
C THR A 57 0.94 8.82 19.77
N HIS A 58 0.43 10.03 20.02
CA HIS A 58 0.02 10.97 18.98
C HIS A 58 1.15 11.35 18.02
N LEU A 59 2.37 11.58 18.52
CA LEU A 59 3.51 12.03 17.71
C LEU A 59 4.04 10.93 16.79
N LEU A 60 3.96 9.66 17.24
CA LEU A 60 4.36 8.50 16.44
C LEU A 60 3.33 8.16 15.37
N THR A 61 2.04 8.23 15.69
CA THR A 61 0.96 8.08 14.71
C THR A 61 0.98 9.21 13.68
N GLU A 62 1.21 10.46 14.11
CA GLU A 62 1.35 11.61 13.21
C GLU A 62 2.60 11.50 12.32
N THR A 63 3.73 11.03 12.88
CA THR A 63 4.94 10.75 12.08
C THR A 63 4.69 9.64 11.07
N TYR A 64 4.00 8.57 11.47
CA TYR A 64 3.62 7.49 10.57
C TYR A 64 2.69 7.97 9.46
N MET A 65 1.68 8.78 9.78
CA MET A 65 0.78 9.38 8.78
C MET A 65 1.52 10.34 7.85
N LYS A 66 2.41 11.20 8.36
CA LYS A 66 3.27 12.09 7.53
C LYS A 66 4.26 11.34 6.65
N LEU A 67 4.76 10.18 7.09
CA LEU A 67 5.58 9.30 6.25
C LEU A 67 4.76 8.69 5.09
N ARG A 68 3.44 8.76 5.16
CA ARG A 68 2.48 8.17 4.23
C ARG A 68 1.62 9.18 3.49
N ASP A 69 1.79 10.46 3.76
CA ASP A 69 1.37 11.56 2.87
C ASP A 69 2.03 11.49 1.48
N GLN A 70 2.95 10.55 1.25
CA GLN A 70 3.56 10.25 -0.06
C GLN A 70 2.97 8.99 -0.74
N GLU A 71 2.07 8.24 -0.10
CA GLU A 71 1.42 7.10 -0.76
C GLU A 71 0.41 7.58 -1.77
N THR A 72 0.54 7.07 -2.99
CA THR A 72 -0.44 7.29 -4.03
C THR A 72 -1.73 6.51 -3.70
N GLU A 73 -2.85 6.93 -4.29
CA GLU A 73 -4.10 6.14 -4.20
C GLU A 73 -3.91 4.70 -4.70
N TYR A 74 -2.96 4.48 -5.62
CA TYR A 74 -2.58 3.16 -6.08
C TYR A 74 -1.91 2.32 -4.98
N ASP A 75 -0.97 2.90 -4.24
CA ASP A 75 -0.32 2.21 -3.12
C ASP A 75 -1.34 1.81 -2.06
N ARG A 76 -2.30 2.71 -1.76
CA ARG A 76 -3.42 2.47 -0.84
C ARG A 76 -4.34 1.36 -1.33
N LEU A 77 -4.60 1.30 -2.64
CA LEU A 77 -5.35 0.20 -3.25
C LEU A 77 -4.62 -1.13 -3.06
N LEU A 78 -3.34 -1.24 -3.46
CA LEU A 78 -2.59 -2.50 -3.38
C LEU A 78 -2.54 -3.02 -1.93
N ALA A 79 -2.27 -2.12 -1.01
CA ALA A 79 -2.38 -2.36 0.42
C ALA A 79 -3.76 -2.89 0.85
N GLY A 80 -4.83 -2.19 0.45
CA GLY A 80 -6.21 -2.56 0.74
C GLY A 80 -6.58 -3.93 0.18
N LEU A 81 -6.15 -4.24 -1.04
CA LEU A 81 -6.33 -5.56 -1.66
C LEU A 81 -5.56 -6.64 -0.89
N SER A 82 -4.32 -6.37 -0.49
CA SER A 82 -3.48 -7.33 0.23
C SER A 82 -4.12 -7.85 1.52
N ALA A 83 -4.91 -7.00 2.21
CA ALA A 83 -5.62 -7.38 3.42
C ALA A 83 -6.68 -8.48 3.21
N HIS A 84 -7.13 -8.68 1.97
CA HIS A 84 -8.08 -9.73 1.59
C HIS A 84 -7.39 -11.01 1.08
N LEU A 85 -6.07 -10.98 0.85
CA LEU A 85 -5.32 -12.09 0.28
C LEU A 85 -4.72 -12.97 1.39
N THR A 86 -5.40 -14.06 1.70
CA THR A 86 -4.80 -15.12 2.55
C THR A 86 -3.66 -15.82 1.81
N PHE A 87 -2.71 -16.40 2.56
CA PHE A 87 -1.61 -17.16 1.98
C PHE A 87 -2.04 -18.19 0.92
N SER A 88 -3.09 -18.97 1.21
CA SER A 88 -3.61 -19.99 0.28
C SER A 88 -4.15 -19.37 -1.02
N ILE A 89 -4.85 -18.24 -0.91
CA ILE A 89 -5.36 -17.52 -2.08
C ILE A 89 -4.19 -16.90 -2.87
N THR A 90 -3.20 -16.31 -2.18
CA THR A 90 -2.00 -15.75 -2.82
C THR A 90 -1.27 -16.80 -3.65
N VAL A 91 -1.08 -18.02 -3.14
CA VAL A 91 -0.43 -19.10 -3.88
C VAL A 91 -1.22 -19.42 -5.16
N LYS A 92 -2.53 -19.58 -5.06
CA LYS A 92 -3.38 -19.85 -6.23
C LYS A 92 -3.37 -18.71 -7.25
N LEU A 93 -3.38 -17.46 -6.78
CA LEU A 93 -3.26 -16.29 -7.65
C LEU A 93 -1.91 -16.26 -8.37
N CYS A 94 -0.81 -16.65 -7.70
CA CYS A 94 0.47 -16.78 -8.38
C CYS A 94 0.44 -17.79 -9.53
N ASP A 95 -0.33 -18.88 -9.38
CA ASP A 95 -0.54 -19.85 -10.46
C ASP A 95 -1.39 -19.25 -11.58
N ASN A 96 -2.51 -18.59 -11.25
CA ASN A 96 -3.40 -17.95 -12.24
C ASN A 96 -2.70 -16.88 -13.09
N PHE A 97 -1.76 -16.13 -12.51
CA PHE A 97 -1.00 -15.09 -13.19
C PHE A 97 0.34 -15.56 -13.76
N GLU A 98 0.57 -16.87 -13.80
CA GLU A 98 1.79 -17.49 -14.34
C GLU A 98 3.07 -16.87 -13.75
N VAL A 99 3.05 -16.53 -12.46
CA VAL A 99 4.21 -15.98 -11.76
C VAL A 99 5.32 -17.03 -11.77
N THR A 100 6.52 -16.65 -12.24
CA THR A 100 7.66 -17.59 -12.33
C THR A 100 8.01 -18.20 -10.97
N ASP A 101 8.57 -19.42 -10.95
CA ASP A 101 8.94 -20.11 -9.70
C ASP A 101 9.87 -19.28 -8.81
N LYS A 102 10.79 -18.53 -9.41
CA LYS A 102 11.67 -17.61 -8.69
C LYS A 102 10.88 -16.53 -7.96
N ASN A 103 9.92 -15.91 -8.65
CA ASN A 103 9.07 -14.88 -8.07
C ASN A 103 8.07 -15.47 -7.06
N LYS A 104 7.50 -16.65 -7.33
CA LYS A 104 6.66 -17.39 -6.39
C LYS A 104 7.38 -17.65 -5.08
N ASN A 105 8.64 -18.10 -5.12
CA ASN A 105 9.44 -18.29 -3.92
C ASN A 105 9.63 -16.98 -3.15
N THR A 106 9.79 -15.86 -3.84
CA THR A 106 9.89 -14.54 -3.21
C THR A 106 8.57 -14.14 -2.55
N VAL A 107 7.44 -14.37 -3.23
CA VAL A 107 6.10 -14.10 -2.72
C VAL A 107 5.79 -14.95 -1.48
N ILE A 108 6.04 -16.26 -1.56
CA ILE A 108 5.71 -17.23 -0.51
C ILE A 108 6.59 -17.06 0.73
N SER A 109 7.86 -16.68 0.55
CA SER A 109 8.79 -16.40 1.66
C SER A 109 8.64 -15.01 2.26
N SER A 110 7.81 -14.15 1.64
CA SER A 110 7.50 -12.82 2.17
C SER A 110 6.73 -12.89 3.48
N GLN A 111 6.94 -11.90 4.34
CA GLN A 111 6.14 -11.70 5.56
C GLN A 111 4.71 -11.24 5.23
N ASN A 112 4.52 -10.58 4.08
CA ASN A 112 3.20 -10.28 3.53
C ASN A 112 3.12 -10.84 2.09
N PRO A 113 2.73 -12.12 1.93
CA PRO A 113 2.61 -12.75 0.62
C PRO A 113 1.59 -12.05 -0.28
N GLY A 114 0.47 -11.56 0.27
CA GLY A 114 -0.55 -10.85 -0.50
C GLY A 114 -0.01 -9.59 -1.17
N LEU A 115 0.65 -8.72 -0.41
CA LEU A 115 1.26 -7.50 -0.95
C LEU A 115 2.45 -7.83 -1.87
N SER A 116 3.27 -8.82 -1.49
CA SER A 116 4.40 -9.23 -2.33
C SER A 116 3.96 -9.76 -3.69
N PHE A 117 2.84 -10.50 -3.74
CA PHE A 117 2.21 -10.91 -4.99
C PHE A 117 1.78 -9.71 -5.83
N LEU A 118 1.03 -8.77 -5.25
CA LEU A 118 0.53 -7.59 -5.96
C LEU A 118 1.68 -6.75 -6.55
N LEU A 119 2.73 -6.51 -5.77
CA LEU A 119 3.94 -5.81 -6.24
C LEU A 119 4.71 -6.61 -7.30
N THR A 120 4.62 -7.94 -7.28
CA THR A 120 5.27 -8.79 -8.27
C THR A 120 4.56 -8.69 -9.61
N ILE A 121 3.23 -8.76 -9.63
CA ILE A 121 2.46 -8.67 -10.88
C ILE A 121 2.46 -7.25 -11.46
N ASP A 122 2.57 -6.21 -10.62
CA ASP A 122 2.84 -4.83 -11.04
C ASP A 122 4.20 -4.73 -11.77
N LYS A 123 5.27 -5.26 -11.17
CA LYS A 123 6.59 -5.32 -11.82
C LYS A 123 6.61 -6.14 -13.11
N MET A 124 5.71 -7.11 -13.24
CA MET A 124 5.52 -7.89 -14.47
C MET A 124 4.69 -7.12 -15.53
N GLY A 125 4.17 -5.94 -15.21
CA GLY A 125 3.33 -5.13 -16.10
C GLY A 125 1.92 -5.69 -16.30
N ILE A 126 1.48 -6.61 -15.44
CA ILE A 126 0.14 -7.20 -15.52
C ILE A 126 -0.89 -6.15 -15.09
N ILE A 127 -0.62 -5.49 -13.97
CA ILE A 127 -1.37 -4.34 -13.45
C ILE A 127 -0.46 -3.12 -13.39
N ASN A 128 -1.06 -1.93 -13.26
CA ASN A 128 -0.38 -0.67 -13.03
C ASN A 128 -1.39 0.36 -12.48
N PRO A 129 -0.96 1.59 -12.11
CA PRO A 129 -1.89 2.60 -11.58
C PRO A 129 -3.07 2.96 -12.49
N SER A 130 -2.94 2.82 -13.80
CA SER A 130 -4.01 3.13 -14.76
C SER A 130 -4.92 1.94 -15.05
N ASP A 131 -4.48 0.71 -14.78
CA ASP A 131 -5.25 -0.49 -15.07
C ASP A 131 -4.94 -1.62 -14.06
N VAL A 132 -5.96 -1.92 -13.26
CA VAL A 132 -5.99 -3.03 -12.30
C VAL A 132 -7.06 -4.07 -12.63
N SER A 133 -7.74 -3.94 -13.79
CA SER A 133 -8.91 -4.75 -14.15
C SER A 133 -8.61 -6.25 -14.24
N LYS A 134 -7.37 -6.62 -14.59
CA LYS A 134 -6.95 -8.02 -14.67
C LYS A 134 -7.04 -8.78 -13.33
N LEU A 135 -7.20 -8.09 -12.21
CA LEU A 135 -7.44 -8.70 -10.90
C LEU A 135 -8.90 -9.08 -10.64
N GLU A 136 -9.87 -8.50 -11.36
CA GLU A 136 -11.29 -8.66 -11.06
C GLU A 136 -11.74 -10.13 -11.13
N ASN A 137 -11.55 -10.78 -12.29
CA ASN A 137 -12.00 -12.16 -12.48
C ASN A 137 -11.34 -13.14 -11.51
N PRO A 138 -9.99 -13.15 -11.33
CA PRO A 138 -9.37 -14.07 -10.37
C PRO A 138 -9.83 -13.84 -8.93
N LEU A 139 -10.10 -12.59 -8.53
CA LEU A 139 -10.61 -12.29 -7.19
C LEU A 139 -12.07 -12.72 -7.02
N GLU A 140 -12.90 -12.57 -8.06
CA GLU A 140 -14.30 -13.02 -8.07
C GLU A 140 -14.40 -14.55 -8.01
N GLU A 141 -13.54 -15.27 -8.75
CA GLU A 141 -13.46 -16.75 -8.70
C GLU A 141 -13.18 -17.26 -7.28
N TYR A 142 -12.35 -16.53 -6.51
CA TYR A 142 -12.08 -16.84 -5.11
C TYR A 142 -13.05 -16.18 -4.12
N ARG A 143 -14.15 -15.59 -4.62
CA ARG A 143 -15.23 -14.95 -3.85
C ARG A 143 -14.75 -13.79 -2.97
N LEU A 144 -13.68 -13.10 -3.38
CA LEU A 144 -13.16 -11.92 -2.71
C LEU A 144 -13.91 -10.64 -3.14
N LEU A 145 -15.23 -10.66 -2.99
CA LEU A 145 -16.13 -9.61 -3.50
C LEU A 145 -15.81 -8.21 -2.93
N GLN A 146 -15.32 -8.14 -1.68
CA GLN A 146 -14.88 -6.86 -1.10
C GLN A 146 -13.62 -6.30 -1.76
N ALA A 147 -12.71 -7.17 -2.20
CA ALA A 147 -11.51 -6.75 -2.93
C ALA A 147 -11.88 -6.28 -4.34
N VAL A 148 -12.83 -6.96 -5.01
CA VAL A 148 -13.39 -6.54 -6.30
C VAL A 148 -14.07 -5.17 -6.18
N ALA A 149 -14.88 -4.95 -5.13
CA ALA A 149 -15.51 -3.64 -4.91
C ALA A 149 -14.49 -2.50 -4.76
N LYS A 150 -13.35 -2.74 -4.10
CA LYS A 150 -12.26 -1.76 -3.99
C LYS A 150 -11.60 -1.43 -5.33
N ILE A 151 -11.48 -2.42 -6.24
CA ILE A 151 -10.99 -2.19 -7.60
C ILE A 151 -11.94 -1.26 -8.35
N HIS A 152 -13.24 -1.54 -8.31
CA HIS A 152 -14.24 -0.69 -8.97
C HIS A 152 -14.25 0.74 -8.42
N GLU A 153 -14.13 0.91 -7.10
CA GLU A 153 -14.04 2.22 -6.47
C GLU A 153 -12.82 3.00 -6.97
N TYR A 154 -11.65 2.36 -6.99
CA TYR A 154 -10.41 2.96 -7.48
C TYR A 154 -10.49 3.37 -8.96
N GLN A 155 -11.00 2.48 -9.83
CA GLN A 155 -11.14 2.78 -11.26
C GLN A 155 -12.15 3.89 -11.53
N SER A 156 -13.25 3.95 -10.78
CA SER A 156 -14.24 5.03 -10.88
C SER A 156 -13.61 6.39 -10.56
N LEU A 157 -12.79 6.45 -9.51
CA LEU A 157 -12.04 7.66 -9.14
C LEU A 157 -11.00 8.03 -10.20
N ALA A 158 -10.22 7.06 -10.68
CA ALA A 158 -9.20 7.28 -11.71
C ALA A 158 -9.78 7.77 -13.05
N LEU A 159 -11.00 7.33 -13.41
CA LEU A 159 -11.74 7.80 -14.58
C LEU A 159 -12.30 9.22 -14.37
N SER A 160 -12.76 9.54 -13.15
CA SER A 160 -13.31 10.87 -12.85
C SER A 160 -12.27 12.00 -12.99
N ASP A 161 -11.01 11.73 -12.61
CA ASP A 161 -9.89 12.67 -12.79
C ASP A 161 -9.50 12.91 -14.26
N GLN A 162 -9.80 11.96 -15.16
CA GLN A 162 -9.56 12.11 -16.60
C GLN A 162 -10.67 12.90 -17.31
N THR A 163 -11.85 13.01 -16.72
CA THR A 163 -13.02 13.67 -17.33
C THR A 163 -13.13 15.17 -17.04
N MET A 164 -12.26 15.77 -16.22
CA MET A 164 -12.21 17.23 -16.11
C MET A 164 -11.59 17.83 -17.38
N PRO A 165 -12.34 18.61 -18.19
CA PRO A 165 -11.75 19.37 -19.26
C PRO A 165 -10.73 20.33 -18.65
N ARG A 166 -9.45 20.20 -19.03
CA ARG A 166 -8.52 21.31 -18.83
C ARG A 166 -9.07 22.45 -19.67
N ASP A 167 -9.61 23.44 -18.98
CA ASP A 167 -10.22 24.64 -19.51
C ASP A 167 -9.49 25.09 -20.78
N GLN A 168 -10.18 25.01 -21.92
CA GLN A 168 -9.68 25.56 -23.17
C GLN A 168 -9.54 27.05 -22.93
N GLY A 169 -8.28 27.52 -22.92
CA GLY A 169 -7.97 28.93 -22.79
C GLY A 169 -8.84 29.74 -23.73
N ILE A 170 -9.69 30.59 -23.14
CA ILE A 170 -10.47 31.59 -23.84
C ILE A 170 -9.47 32.44 -24.63
N VAL A 171 -9.46 32.29 -25.94
CA VAL A 171 -8.77 33.20 -26.85
C VAL A 171 -9.55 34.50 -26.82
N ASN A 172 -9.12 35.44 -25.97
CA ASN A 172 -9.61 36.82 -26.01
C ASN A 172 -9.01 37.50 -27.25
N SER A 173 -9.70 37.35 -28.37
CA SER A 173 -9.52 38.16 -29.57
C SER A 173 -10.14 39.53 -29.33
N CYS A 174 -9.42 40.43 -28.65
CA CYS A 174 -9.77 41.86 -28.65
C CYS A 174 -9.28 42.49 -29.95
N GLY A 175 -10.13 42.43 -30.98
CA GLY A 175 -10.03 43.25 -32.17
C GLY A 175 -11.28 44.11 -32.28
N TYR A 176 -11.17 45.39 -31.92
CA TYR A 176 -12.07 46.42 -32.42
C TYR A 176 -11.23 47.53 -33.02
N ASN A 177 -11.45 47.72 -34.32
CA ASN A 177 -10.96 48.82 -35.12
C ASN A 177 -11.63 50.11 -34.65
N GLU A 178 -10.89 51.22 -34.66
CA GLU A 178 -11.46 52.55 -34.84
C GLU A 178 -10.78 53.20 -36.04
N ASP A 179 -11.61 53.89 -36.82
CA ASP A 179 -11.35 54.54 -38.10
C ASP A 179 -10.31 55.68 -38.04
#